data_AF-A0A4Y7Q925-F1
#
_entry.id   AF-A0A4Y7Q925-F1
#
_cell.length_a   1.000
_cell.length_b   1.000
_cell.length_c   1.000
_cell.angle_alpha   90.00
_cell.angle_beta   90.00
_cell.angle_gamma   90.00
#
_symmetry.space_group_name_H-M   'P 1'
#
loop_
_entity.id
_entity.type
_entity.pdbx_description
1 polymer ?
#
loop_
_entity_poly.entity_id
_entity_poly.type
_entity_poly.pdbx_seq_one_letter_code
_entity_poly.pdbx_strand_id
1 'polypeptide(L)'
;MDVPAAIAALLDSTRRLQSSLRQWSLLQISETEVSDVYVKVCTDFHIAVAALSSYNIDMSDVMSFPQAMRDILEGCLAEDASPQVLEAFQPRVRQTIAHLLHGLQSKQNAYQRAVRGQR
;
A
#
# COMPACT_ATOMS: atom_id res chain seq x y z
N MET A 1 3.64 -11.58 14.21
CA MET A 1 2.44 -10.79 13.86
C MET A 1 1.54 -11.72 13.07
N ASP A 2 0.27 -11.84 13.46
CA ASP A 2 -0.70 -12.69 12.76
C ASP A 2 -1.20 -12.04 11.47
N VAL A 3 -1.65 -12.86 10.51
CA VAL A 3 -2.12 -12.41 9.18
C VAL A 3 -3.14 -11.26 9.25
N PRO A 4 -4.21 -11.31 10.09
CA PRO A 4 -5.17 -10.21 10.16
C PRO A 4 -4.55 -8.89 10.62
N ALA A 5 -3.61 -8.94 11.57
CA ALA A 5 -2.94 -7.76 12.07
C ALA A 5 -1.98 -7.16 11.02
N ALA A 6 -1.27 -8.01 10.27
CA ALA A 6 -0.40 -7.58 9.18
C ALA A 6 -1.18 -6.90 8.05
N ILE A 7 -2.32 -7.47 7.65
CA ILE A 7 -3.20 -6.88 6.65
C ILE A 7 -3.76 -5.54 7.16
N ALA A 8 -4.23 -5.49 8.41
CA ALA A 8 -4.76 -4.25 8.99
C ALA A 8 -3.72 -3.12 9.04
N ALA A 9 -2.46 -3.45 9.40
CA ALA A 9 -1.35 -2.50 9.41
C ALA A 9 -1.06 -1.94 8.01
N LEU A 10 -1.00 -2.82 6.99
CA LEU A 10 -0.79 -2.41 5.60
C LEU A 10 -1.92 -1.51 5.07
N LEU A 11 -3.18 -1.84 5.39
CA LEU A 11 -4.32 -1.01 5.01
C LEU A 11 -4.24 0.36 5.68
N ASP A 12 -3.79 0.43 6.94
CA ASP A 12 -3.64 1.70 7.65
C ASP A 12 -2.53 2.57 7.08
N SER A 13 -1.33 2.01 6.87
CA SER A 13 -0.22 2.76 6.25
C SER A 13 -0.56 3.22 4.84
N THR A 14 -1.28 2.41 4.05
CA THR A 14 -1.74 2.81 2.71
C THR A 14 -2.72 3.99 2.76
N ARG A 15 -3.65 4.01 3.73
CA ARG A 15 -4.54 5.19 3.92
C ARG A 15 -3.76 6.41 4.37
N ARG A 16 -2.76 6.24 5.25
CA ARG A 16 -1.88 7.33 5.69
C ARG A 16 -1.10 7.91 4.52
N LEU A 17 -0.62 7.10 3.59
CA LEU A 17 0.06 7.57 2.38
C LEU A 17 -0.86 8.45 1.52
N GLN A 18 -2.12 8.08 1.34
CA GLN A 18 -3.07 8.95 0.64
C GLN A 18 -3.30 10.27 1.38
N SER A 19 -3.31 10.23 2.72
CA SER A 19 -3.47 11.43 3.54
C SER A 19 -2.24 12.33 3.50
N SER A 20 -1.03 11.76 3.53
CA SER A 20 0.22 12.51 3.44
C SER A 20 0.33 13.18 2.08
N LEU A 21 -0.02 12.51 0.98
CA LEU A 21 -0.07 13.14 -0.34
C LEU A 21 -0.99 14.36 -0.39
N ARG A 22 -2.19 14.28 0.22
CA ARG A 22 -3.09 15.44 0.32
C ARG A 22 -2.48 16.58 1.15
N GLN A 23 -1.86 16.27 2.28
CA GLN A 23 -1.21 17.28 3.13
C GLN A 23 -0.02 17.93 2.41
N TRP A 24 0.78 17.13 1.71
CA TRP A 24 1.90 17.60 0.89
C TRP A 24 1.42 18.55 -0.21
N SER A 25 0.33 18.20 -0.91
CA SER A 25 -0.25 19.07 -1.94
C SER A 25 -0.74 20.43 -1.41
N LEU A 26 -0.95 20.54 -0.09
CA LEU A 26 -1.35 21.76 0.61
C LEU A 26 -0.17 22.43 1.33
N LEU A 27 1.07 22.02 1.03
CA LEU A 27 2.31 22.50 1.67
C LEU A 27 2.34 22.31 3.19
N GLN A 28 1.59 21.34 3.71
CA GLN A 28 1.51 21.08 5.16
C GLN A 28 2.61 20.15 5.67
N ILE A 29 3.14 19.29 4.78
CA ILE A 29 4.25 18.38 5.06
C ILE A 29 5.21 18.37 3.87
N SER A 30 6.44 17.95 4.12
CA SER A 30 7.49 17.81 3.11
C SER A 30 7.38 16.51 2.30
N GLU A 31 8.05 16.48 1.15
CA GLU A 31 8.23 15.27 0.33
C GLU A 31 8.93 14.14 1.10
N THR A 32 9.84 14.48 2.02
CA THR A 32 10.53 13.54 2.91
C THR A 32 9.54 12.83 3.82
N GLU A 33 8.60 13.57 4.43
CA GLU A 33 7.56 12.98 5.28
C GLU A 33 6.63 12.05 4.49
N VAL A 34 6.30 12.38 3.23
CA VAL A 34 5.54 11.46 2.35
C VAL A 34 6.35 10.19 2.08
N SER A 35 7.65 10.35 1.80
CA SER A 35 8.57 9.24 1.52
C SER A 35 8.74 8.31 2.72
N ASP A 36 8.81 8.86 3.94
CA ASP A 36 8.87 8.08 5.19
C ASP A 36 7.61 7.23 5.39
N VAL A 37 6.43 7.81 5.11
CA VAL A 37 5.16 7.06 5.13
C VAL A 37 5.17 5.95 4.08
N TYR A 38 5.74 6.19 2.90
CA TYR A 38 5.89 5.16 1.86
C TYR A 38 6.85 4.02 2.27
N VAL A 39 7.96 4.32 2.95
CA VAL A 39 8.85 3.30 3.54
C VAL A 39 8.09 2.42 4.54
N LYS A 40 7.21 3.03 5.34
CA LYS A 40 6.34 2.28 6.25
C LYS A 40 5.36 1.37 5.51
N VAL A 41 4.75 1.84 4.41
CA VAL A 41 3.90 1.00 3.54
C VAL A 41 4.69 -0.21 3.01
N CYS A 42 5.91 -0.01 2.52
CA CYS A 42 6.75 -1.11 2.03
C CYS A 42 7.08 -2.13 3.14
N THR A 43 7.36 -1.63 4.33
CA THR A 43 7.63 -2.48 5.51
C THR A 43 6.42 -3.32 5.86
N ASP A 44 5.23 -2.70 5.96
CA ASP A 44 3.99 -3.42 6.27
C ASP A 44 3.61 -4.40 5.16
N PHE A 45 3.91 -4.06 3.90
CA PHE A 45 3.72 -4.94 2.76
C PHE A 45 4.58 -6.21 2.88
N HIS A 46 5.87 -6.08 3.18
CA HIS A 46 6.74 -7.23 3.40
C HIS A 46 6.29 -8.09 4.58
N ILE A 47 5.81 -7.49 5.67
CA ILE A 47 5.27 -8.22 6.82
C ILE A 47 4.01 -9.01 6.42
N ALA A 48 3.10 -8.40 5.65
CA ALA A 48 1.89 -9.08 5.16
C ALA A 48 2.23 -10.23 4.19
N VAL A 49 3.19 -10.03 3.27
CA VAL A 49 3.68 -11.08 2.37
C VAL A 49 4.27 -12.24 3.15
N ALA A 50 5.14 -11.99 4.13
CA ALA A 50 5.73 -13.03 4.97
C ALA A 50 4.67 -13.80 5.77
N ALA A 51 3.69 -13.08 6.35
CA ALA A 51 2.62 -13.68 7.13
C ALA A 51 1.69 -14.56 6.27
N LEU A 52 1.37 -14.16 5.04
CA LEU A 52 0.51 -14.96 4.14
C LEU A 52 1.27 -16.13 3.51
N SER A 53 2.54 -15.93 3.18
CA SER A 53 3.38 -16.98 2.57
C SER A 53 3.61 -18.16 3.51
N SER A 54 3.60 -17.95 4.83
CA SER A 54 3.69 -19.06 5.80
C SER A 54 2.48 -20.01 5.78
N TYR A 55 1.38 -19.61 5.11
CA TYR A 55 0.21 -20.44 4.84
C TYR A 55 0.16 -20.94 3.39
N ASN A 56 1.28 -20.92 2.65
CA ASN A 56 1.36 -21.30 1.24
C ASN A 56 0.43 -20.47 0.31
N ILE A 57 0.09 -19.25 0.71
CA ILE A 57 -0.74 -18.35 -0.11
C ILE A 57 0.17 -17.59 -1.08
N ASP A 58 -0.07 -17.76 -2.37
CA ASP A 58 0.66 -17.05 -3.43
C ASP A 58 0.38 -15.54 -3.36
N MET A 59 1.44 -14.73 -3.44
CA MET A 59 1.41 -13.26 -3.37
C MET A 59 1.80 -12.59 -4.70
N SER A 60 2.09 -13.36 -5.75
CA SER A 60 2.71 -12.89 -7.00
C SER A 60 1.94 -11.75 -7.68
N ASP A 61 0.61 -11.75 -7.59
CA ASP A 61 -0.30 -10.74 -8.15
C ASP A 61 -0.23 -9.37 -7.47
N VAL A 62 0.31 -9.29 -6.23
CA VAL A 62 0.46 -8.01 -5.51
C VAL A 62 1.91 -7.55 -5.42
N MET A 63 2.89 -8.36 -5.82
CA MET A 63 4.32 -8.05 -5.69
C MET A 63 4.77 -6.81 -6.48
N SER A 64 4.04 -6.41 -7.53
CA SER A 64 4.34 -5.20 -8.30
C SER A 64 3.94 -3.91 -7.60
N PHE A 65 3.16 -3.98 -6.51
CA PHE A 65 2.62 -2.81 -5.83
C PHE A 65 3.69 -1.81 -5.35
N PRO A 66 4.76 -2.23 -4.62
CA PRO A 66 5.77 -1.29 -4.16
C PRO A 66 6.42 -0.53 -5.31
N GLN A 67 6.88 -1.24 -6.36
CA GLN A 67 7.51 -0.60 -7.50
C GLN A 67 6.57 0.38 -8.21
N ALA A 68 5.32 -0.05 -8.48
CA ALA A 68 4.34 0.82 -9.13
C ALA A 68 4.03 2.09 -8.31
N MET A 69 3.94 1.97 -6.98
CA MET A 69 3.74 3.12 -6.10
C MET A 69 4.96 4.03 -6.07
N ARG A 70 6.17 3.47 -6.03
CA ARG A 70 7.42 4.22 -6.12
C ARG A 70 7.48 5.09 -7.38
N ASP A 71 7.20 4.51 -8.54
CA ASP A 71 7.25 5.22 -9.81
C ASP A 71 6.25 6.39 -9.86
N ILE A 72 5.11 6.25 -9.19
CA ILE A 72 4.11 7.31 -9.06
C ILE A 72 4.63 8.41 -8.12
N LEU A 73 5.21 8.04 -6.98
CA LEU A 73 5.73 8.99 -6.00
C LEU A 73 6.94 9.75 -6.53
N GLU A 74 7.87 9.09 -7.21
CA GLU A 74 9.03 9.74 -7.83
C GLU A 74 8.59 10.79 -8.85
N GLY A 75 7.58 10.50 -9.67
CA GLY A 75 7.01 11.49 -10.60
C GLY A 75 6.21 12.60 -9.90
N CYS A 76 5.46 12.29 -8.85
CA CYS A 76 4.62 13.26 -8.17
C CYS A 76 5.42 14.23 -7.30
N LEU A 77 6.41 13.73 -6.56
CA LEU A 77 7.20 14.50 -5.60
C LEU A 77 8.34 15.28 -6.28
N ALA A 78 8.66 14.97 -7.55
CA ALA A 78 9.60 15.77 -8.34
C ALA A 78 9.03 17.12 -8.81
N GLU A 79 7.70 17.29 -8.73
CA GLU A 79 7.00 18.51 -9.12
C GLU A 79 6.77 19.45 -7.92
N ASP A 80 6.48 20.72 -8.19
CA ASP A 80 6.09 21.66 -7.15
C ASP A 80 4.76 21.27 -6.49
N ALA A 81 4.81 21.12 -5.16
CA ALA A 81 3.67 20.68 -4.36
C ALA A 81 2.44 21.58 -4.56
N SER A 82 1.40 21.00 -5.17
CA SER A 82 0.13 21.69 -5.44
C SER A 82 -1.03 20.69 -5.56
N PRO A 83 -2.29 21.13 -5.31
CA PRO A 83 -3.46 20.28 -5.52
C PRO A 83 -3.60 19.79 -6.97
N GLN A 84 -3.20 20.60 -7.94
CA GLN A 84 -3.27 20.28 -9.37
C GLN A 84 -2.31 19.15 -9.75
N VAL A 85 -1.07 19.18 -9.23
CA VAL A 85 -0.11 18.07 -9.40
C VAL A 85 -0.72 16.80 -8.80
N LEU A 86 -1.20 16.84 -7.56
CA LEU A 86 -1.78 15.66 -6.94
C LEU A 86 -2.99 15.11 -7.73
N GLU A 87 -3.85 15.99 -8.24
CA GLU A 87 -5.01 15.61 -9.06
C GLU A 87 -4.60 14.86 -10.33
N ALA A 88 -3.51 15.27 -10.99
CA ALA A 88 -2.98 14.59 -12.17
C ALA A 88 -2.48 13.16 -11.86
N PHE A 89 -1.89 12.92 -10.68
CA PHE A 89 -1.41 11.61 -10.25
C PHE A 89 -2.50 10.76 -9.56
N GLN A 90 -3.58 11.37 -9.07
CA GLN A 90 -4.63 10.72 -8.29
C GLN A 90 -5.27 9.48 -8.97
N PRO A 91 -5.51 9.45 -10.30
CA PRO A 91 -6.01 8.26 -10.98
C PRO A 91 -5.06 7.06 -10.83
N ARG A 92 -3.75 7.28 -10.99
CA ARG A 92 -2.71 6.22 -10.89
C ARG A 92 -2.56 5.72 -9.45
N VAL A 93 -2.57 6.64 -8.46
CA VAL A 93 -2.55 6.29 -7.04
C VAL A 93 -3.76 5.41 -6.69
N ARG A 94 -4.98 5.84 -7.09
CA ARG A 94 -6.21 5.09 -6.82
C ARG A 94 -6.20 3.71 -7.47
N GLN A 95 -5.77 3.61 -8.72
CA GLN A 95 -5.69 2.33 -9.43
C GLN A 95 -4.73 1.36 -8.74
N THR A 96 -3.54 1.83 -8.37
CA THR A 96 -2.50 1.01 -7.73
C THR A 96 -2.97 0.51 -6.36
N ILE A 97 -3.64 1.36 -5.59
CA ILE A 97 -4.23 0.98 -4.29
C ILE A 97 -5.41 0.02 -4.48
N ALA A 98 -6.28 0.26 -5.47
CA ALA A 98 -7.40 -0.64 -5.76
C ALA A 98 -6.92 -2.05 -6.12
N HIS A 99 -5.86 -2.17 -6.93
CA HIS A 99 -5.25 -3.46 -7.25
C HIS A 99 -4.72 -4.16 -5.98
N LEU A 100 -4.03 -3.43 -5.10
CA LEU A 100 -3.59 -3.98 -3.81
C LEU A 100 -4.77 -4.48 -2.97
N LEU A 101 -5.82 -3.68 -2.81
CA LEU A 101 -6.98 -4.02 -1.99
C LEU A 101 -7.70 -5.27 -2.52
N HIS A 102 -7.88 -5.36 -3.83
CA HIS A 102 -8.49 -6.52 -4.48
C HIS A 102 -7.63 -7.78 -4.28
N GLY A 103 -6.31 -7.67 -4.47
CA GLY A 103 -5.38 -8.75 -4.21
C GLY A 103 -5.45 -9.24 -2.76
N LEU A 104 -5.33 -8.32 -1.80
CA LEU A 104 -5.41 -8.62 -0.36
C LEU A 104 -6.74 -9.27 0.02
N GLN A 105 -7.86 -8.82 -0.54
CA GLN A 105 -9.17 -9.45 -0.30
C GLN A 105 -9.19 -10.91 -0.76
N SER A 106 -8.63 -11.20 -1.94
CA SER A 106 -8.50 -12.57 -2.44
C SER A 106 -7.62 -13.42 -1.52
N LYS A 107 -6.48 -12.88 -1.04
CA LYS A 107 -5.58 -13.59 -0.12
C LYS A 107 -6.21 -13.83 1.25
N GLN A 108 -6.98 -12.87 1.75
CA GLN A 108 -7.70 -13.01 3.01
C GLN A 108 -8.74 -14.13 2.93
N ASN A 109 -9.45 -14.27 1.80
CA ASN A 109 -10.37 -15.37 1.57
C ASN A 109 -9.64 -16.72 1.52
N ALA A 110 -8.48 -16.79 0.87
CA ALA A 110 -7.65 -17.99 0.84
C ALA A 110 -7.16 -18.39 2.26
N TYR A 111 -6.70 -17.41 3.04
CA TYR A 111 -6.31 -17.60 4.44
C TYR A 111 -7.45 -18.15 5.30
N GLN A 112 -8.66 -17.58 5.19
CA GLN A 112 -9.82 -18.07 5.92
C GLN A 112 -10.15 -19.54 5.59
N ARG A 113 -10.00 -19.94 4.33
CA ARG A 113 -10.20 -21.33 3.90
C ARG A 113 -9.12 -22.26 4.47
N ALA A 114 -7.86 -21.84 4.45
CA ALA A 114 -6.75 -22.61 4.99
C ALA A 114 -6.91 -22.85 6.50
N VAL A 115 -7.24 -21.81 7.27
CA VAL A 115 -7.44 -21.91 8.72
C VAL A 115 -8.68 -22.73 9.09
N ARG A 116 -9.77 -22.64 8.31
CA ARG A 116 -10.97 -23.46 8.53
C ARG A 116 -10.75 -24.93 8.23
N GLY A 117 -9.91 -25.27 7.24
CA GLY A 117 -9.57 -26.66 6.90
C GLY A 117 -8.60 -27.33 7.89
N GLN A 118 -7.98 -26.55 8.79
CA GLN A 118 -7.11 -27.05 9.86
C GLN A 118 -7.87 -27.30 11.19
N ARG A 119 -9.18 -27.05 11.24
CA ARG A 119 -10.04 -27.28 12.40
C ARG A 119 -10.95 -28.47 12.16
#